data_AF-A0A1F8NQF1-F1
#
_entry.id   AF-A0A1F8NQF1-F1
#
_cell.length_a   1.000
_cell.length_b   1.000
_cell.length_c   1.000
_cell.angle_alpha   90.00
_cell.angle_beta   90.00
_cell.angle_gamma   90.00
#
_symmetry.space_group_name_H-M   'P 1'
#
loop_
_entity.id
_entity.type
_entity.pdbx_description
1 polymer ?
#
loop_
_entity_poly.entity_id
_entity_poly.type
_entity_poly.pdbx_seq_one_letter_code
_entity_poly.pdbx_strand_id
1 'polypeptide(L)' 'MGESGVQLYLCPRCLLPGEEPGLCPQCGTERLTCRPGDPDDPCRRPLMDAAGRVRTRAPLWWLRYTVGRLTEYLERD' A
#
# COMPACT_ATOMS: atom_id res chain seq x y z
N MET A 1 18.07 -14.79 -10.40
CA MET A 1 17.35 -14.25 -11.58
C MET A 1 16.43 -13.17 -11.04
N GLY A 2 16.66 -11.91 -11.42
CA GLY A 2 16.09 -10.74 -10.74
C GLY A 2 14.60 -10.58 -11.01
N GLU A 3 13.81 -10.52 -9.94
CA GLU A 3 12.43 -10.06 -10.00
C GLU A 3 12.44 -8.55 -10.22
N SER A 4 12.31 -8.15 -11.48
CA SER A 4 12.00 -6.77 -11.86
C SER A 4 10.60 -6.45 -11.36
N GLY A 5 10.47 -6.05 -10.10
CA GLY A 5 9.21 -5.64 -9.49
C GLY A 5 8.50 -4.62 -10.39
N VAL A 6 7.21 -4.86 -10.66
CA VAL A 6 6.39 -4.04 -11.57
C VAL A 6 6.47 -2.57 -11.14
N GLN A 7 7.20 -1.74 -11.88
CA GLN A 7 7.36 -0.33 -11.57
C GLN A 7 6.12 0.43 -12.09
N LEU A 8 5.25 0.89 -11.19
CA LEU A 8 4.05 1.64 -11.53
C LEU A 8 4.32 3.14 -11.40
N TYR A 9 3.64 3.98 -12.20
CA TYR A 9 3.69 5.43 -12.04
C TYR A 9 2.27 5.96 -11.83
N LEU A 10 2.06 6.79 -10.80
CA LEU A 10 0.73 7.28 -10.44
C LEU A 10 0.73 8.80 -10.29
N CYS A 11 -0.26 9.47 -10.88
CA CYS A 11 -0.48 10.88 -10.60
C CYS A 11 -1.03 11.05 -9.17
N PRO A 12 -0.37 11.81 -8.28
CA PRO A 12 -0.85 11.97 -6.90
C PRO A 12 -2.14 12.78 -6.79
N ARG A 13 -2.49 13.55 -7.83
CA ARG A 13 -3.68 14.39 -7.86
C ARG A 13 -4.89 13.70 -8.49
N CYS A 14 -4.69 13.06 -9.64
CA CYS A 14 -5.77 12.46 -10.42
C CYS A 14 -5.90 10.94 -10.22
N LEU A 15 -4.92 10.31 -9.55
CA LEU A 15 -4.81 8.86 -9.40
C LEU A 15 -4.79 8.09 -10.73
N LEU A 16 -4.41 8.76 -11.82
CA LEU A 16 -4.25 8.14 -13.13
C LEU A 16 -2.91 7.40 -13.20
N PRO A 17 -2.91 6.12 -13.61
CA PRO A 17 -1.68 5.38 -13.80
C PRO A 17 -0.92 5.84 -15.06
N GLY A 18 0.33 5.43 -15.14
CA GLY A 18 1.21 5.56 -16.30
C GLY A 18 2.17 4.37 -16.34
N GLU A 19 2.53 3.95 -17.55
CA GLU A 19 3.51 2.89 -17.79
C GLU A 19 4.96 3.42 -17.66
N GLU A 20 5.12 4.75 -17.77
CA GLU A 20 6.41 5.43 -17.79
C GLU A 20 6.42 6.63 -16.81
N PRO A 21 7.60 7.03 -16.30
CA PRO A 21 7.73 8.27 -15.55
C PRO A 21 7.42 9.47 -16.45
N GLY A 22 6.81 10.52 -15.88
CA GLY A 22 6.51 11.74 -16.62
C GLY A 22 5.29 12.49 -16.10
N LEU A 23 4.83 13.47 -16.86
CA LEU A 23 3.71 14.33 -16.47
C LEU A 23 2.37 13.61 -16.68
N CYS A 24 1.43 13.86 -15.77
CA CYS A 24 0.04 13.44 -15.94
C CYS A 24 -0.59 14.19 -17.13
N PRO A 25 -1.17 13.50 -18.12
CA PRO A 25 -1.74 14.14 -19.31
C PRO A 25 -2.96 15.01 -18.99
N GLN A 26 -3.59 14.81 -17.81
CA GLN A 26 -4.80 15.54 -17.42
C GLN A 26 -4.50 16.83 -16.65
N CYS A 27 -3.47 16.84 -15.80
CA CYS A 27 -3.22 17.98 -14.89
C CYS A 27 -1.79 18.53 -14.93
N GLY A 28 -0.89 17.92 -15.71
CA GLY A 28 0.51 18.33 -15.84
C GLY A 28 1.37 18.08 -14.61
N THR A 29 0.85 17.51 -13.51
CA THR A 29 1.64 17.15 -12.33
C THR A 29 2.54 15.95 -12.62
N GLU A 30 3.77 15.95 -12.10
CA GLU A 30 4.71 14.83 -12.21
C GLU A 30 4.16 13.58 -11.50
N ARG A 31 4.23 12.45 -12.20
CA ARG A 31 3.82 11.16 -11.63
C ARG A 31 4.85 10.68 -10.61
N LEU A 32 4.35 10.07 -9.54
CA LEU A 32 5.16 9.41 -8.55
C LEU A 32 5.44 7.97 -8.97
N THR A 33 6.69 7.56 -8.77
CA THR A 33 7.11 6.17 -8.92
C THR A 33 6.54 5.34 -7.77
N CYS A 34 5.52 4.54 -8.05
CA CYS A 34 4.99 3.53 -7.15
C CYS A 34 5.77 2.24 -7.37
N ARG A 35 6.60 1.86 -6.39
CA ARG A 35 7.04 0.48 -6.25
C ARG A 35 5.96 -0.25 -5.46
N PRO A 36 5.09 -1.06 -6.09
CA PRO A 36 4.46 -2.13 -5.34
C PRO A 36 5.62 -2.96 -4.80
N GLY A 37 5.89 -2.84 -3.51
CA GLY A 37 6.87 -3.69 -2.84
C GLY A 37 6.52 -5.16 -3.04
N ASP A 38 7.36 -6.05 -2.54
CA ASP A 38 7.08 -7.48 -2.56
C ASP A 38 5.63 -7.75 -2.08
N PRO A 39 4.78 -8.45 -2.87
CA PRO A 39 3.44 -8.80 -2.41
C PRO A 39 3.44 -9.59 -1.11
N ASP A 40 4.51 -10.35 -0.84
CA ASP A 40 4.72 -11.14 0.38
C ASP A 40 5.43 -10.35 1.48
N ASP A 41 5.71 -9.05 1.26
CA ASP A 41 6.29 -8.17 2.27
C ASP A 41 5.44 -8.22 3.56
N PRO A 42 6.04 -8.52 4.72
CA PRO A 42 5.35 -8.50 6.01
C PRO A 42 4.54 -7.23 6.28
N CYS A 43 5.01 -6.09 5.77
CA CYS A 43 4.35 -4.79 5.89
C CYS A 43 3.07 -4.71 5.07
N ARG A 44 2.83 -5.60 4.11
CA ARG A 44 1.58 -5.65 3.34
C ARG A 44 0.59 -6.66 3.87
N ARG A 45 0.99 -7.50 4.83
CA ARG A 45 0.11 -8.54 5.39
C ARG A 45 -1.11 -7.90 6.04
N PRO A 46 -2.32 -8.40 5.74
CA PRO A 46 -3.53 -7.96 6.42
C PRO A 46 -3.42 -8.28 7.91
N LEU A 47 -4.12 -7.52 8.75
CA LEU A 47 -4.26 -7.90 10.16
C LEU A 47 -5.13 -9.16 10.25
N MET A 48 -4.57 -10.20 10.86
CA MET A 48 -5.24 -11.47 11.12
C MET A 48 -5.35 -11.70 12.64
N ASP A 49 -6.37 -12.43 13.06
CA ASP A 49 -6.46 -12.90 14.45
C ASP A 49 -5.59 -14.14 14.69
N ALA A 50 -5.56 -14.62 15.94
CA ALA A 50 -4.79 -15.80 16.33
C ALA A 50 -5.24 -17.10 15.62
N ALA A 51 -6.46 -17.13 15.09
CA ALA A 51 -6.99 -18.26 14.30
C ALA A 51 -6.65 -18.13 12.81
N GLY A 52 -5.93 -17.09 12.39
CA GLY A 52 -5.55 -16.83 11.00
C GLY A 52 -6.67 -16.21 10.15
N ARG A 53 -7.75 -15.70 10.76
CA ARG A 53 -8.84 -15.04 10.03
C ARG A 53 -8.51 -13.58 9.79
N VAL A 54 -8.74 -13.09 8.57
CA VAL A 54 -8.53 -11.68 8.21
C VAL A 54 -9.52 -10.79 8.95
N ARG A 55 -9.02 -9.94 9.85
CA ARG A 55 -9.81 -8.91 10.56
C ARG A 55 -10.00 -7.67 9.69
N THR A 56 -8.94 -7.27 8.98
CA THR A 56 -8.99 -6.19 7.98
C THR A 56 -7.87 -6.34 6.97
N ARG A 57 -8.10 -5.84 5.74
CA ARG A 57 -7.09 -5.83 4.68
C ARG A 57 -6.01 -4.76 4.88
N ALA A 58 -6.22 -3.81 5.79
CA ALA A 58 -5.19 -2.86 6.16
C ALA A 58 -4.09 -3.52 7.00
N PRO A 59 -2.80 -3.28 6.70
CA PRO A 59 -1.71 -3.84 7.49
C PRO A 59 -1.58 -3.16 8.86
N LEU A 60 -1.05 -3.88 9.84
CA LEU A 60 -1.01 -3.45 11.24
C LEU A 60 -0.26 -2.13 11.45
N TRP A 61 0.87 -1.92 10.78
CA TRP A 61 1.62 -0.66 10.88
C TRP A 61 0.78 0.55 10.42
N TRP A 62 -0.06 0.38 9.39
CA TRP A 62 -0.91 1.45 8.86
C TRP A 62 -2.04 1.78 9.82
N LEU A 63 -2.62 0.76 10.44
CA LEU A 63 -3.63 0.94 11.49
C LEU A 63 -3.02 1.70 12.68
N ARG A 64 -1.84 1.30 13.16
CA ARG A 64 -1.15 2.01 14.25
C ARG A 64 -0.88 3.47 13.90
N TYR A 65 -0.52 3.76 12.65
CA TYR A 65 -0.31 5.12 12.18
C TYR A 65 -1.61 5.94 12.08
N THR A 66 -2.70 5.36 11.56
CA THR A 66 -3.93 6.08 11.21
C THR A 66 -4.94 6.16 12.35
N VAL A 67 -5.08 5.10 13.15
CA VAL A 67 -6.08 5.01 14.24
C VAL A 67 -5.46 4.85 15.63
N GLY A 68 -4.14 4.82 15.73
CA GLY A 68 -3.40 4.89 16.99
C GLY A 68 -3.84 3.84 18.01
N ARG A 69 -4.23 4.30 19.20
CA ARG A 69 -4.64 3.41 20.32
C ARG A 69 -5.87 2.55 20.01
N LEU A 70 -6.68 2.89 19.00
CA LEU A 70 -7.79 2.03 18.59
C LEU A 70 -7.31 0.70 18.02
N THR A 71 -6.07 0.63 17.52
CA THR A 71 -5.50 -0.63 17.01
C THR A 71 -5.36 -1.69 18.11
N GLU A 72 -5.20 -1.30 19.38
CA GLU A 72 -5.08 -2.23 20.51
C GLU A 72 -6.29 -3.15 20.67
N TYR A 73 -7.49 -2.68 20.31
CA TYR A 73 -8.72 -3.48 20.32
C TYR A 73 -8.77 -4.50 19.18
N LEU A 74 -8.10 -4.21 18.07
CA LEU A 74 -8.05 -5.09 16.91
C LEU A 74 -7.02 -6.22 17.12
N GLU A 75 -6.01 -6.02 17.97
CA GLU A 75 -4.95 -6.98 18.29
C GLU A 75 -5.31 -7.94 19.44
N ARG A 76 -6.32 -7.62 20.26
CA ARG A 76 -6.62 -8.32 21.54
C ARG A 76 -7.58 -9.51 21.45
N ASP A 77 -8.07 -9.86 20.27
CA ASP A 77 -9.26 -10.69 20.06
C ASP A 77 -9.07 -11.65 18.87
#